data_AF-A0AA50UKK8-F1
#
_entry.id   AF-A0AA50UKK8-F1
#
_cell.length_a   1.000
_cell.length_b   1.000
_cell.length_c   1.000
_cell.angle_alpha   90.00
_cell.angle_beta   90.00
_cell.angle_gamma   90.00
#
_symmetry.space_group_name_H-M   'P 1'
#
loop_
_entity.id
_entity.type
_entity.pdbx_description
1 polymer ?
#
loop_
_entity_poly.entity_id
_entity_poly.type
_entity_poly.pdbx_seq_one_letter_code
_entity_poly.pdbx_strand_id
1 'polypeptide(L)' 'PQLVEEIQRYYLNTLRVYILNQQSGSARCPVMFGKILTILSELRSLGMQNSNMCISLKLKNRKLPPFLEEI' A
#
# COMPACT_ATOMS: atom_id res chain seq x y z
N PRO A 1 10.08 -0.54 -15.02
CA PRO A 1 9.51 0.45 -14.05
C PRO A 1 8.51 1.42 -14.69
N GLN A 2 8.80 1.97 -15.87
CA GLN A 2 7.94 2.98 -16.54
C GLN A 2 6.51 2.49 -16.81
N LEU A 3 6.35 1.27 -17.36
CA LEU A 3 5.01 0.68 -17.59
C LEU A 3 4.20 0.53 -16.30
N VAL A 4 4.83 0.10 -15.20
CA VAL A 4 4.18 -0.04 -13.90
C VAL A 4 3.72 1.32 -13.38
N GLU A 5 4.54 2.35 -13.58
CA GLU A 5 4.19 3.72 -13.19
C GLU A 5 3.02 4.26 -14.02
N GLU A 6 2.98 4.01 -15.34
CA GLU A 6 1.86 4.40 -16.19
C GLU A 6 0.54 3.76 -15.76
N ILE A 7 0.58 2.45 -15.48
CA ILE A 7 -0.57 1.72 -14.96
C ILE A 7 -1.00 2.31 -13.61
N GLN A 8 -0.06 2.52 -12.68
CA GLN A 8 -0.35 3.11 -11.38
C GLN A 8 -0.95 4.53 -11.50
N ARG A 9 -0.43 5.34 -12.43
CA ARG A 9 -0.88 6.72 -12.67
C ARG A 9 -2.35 6.78 -13.07
N TYR A 10 -2.82 5.82 -13.86
CA TYR A 10 -4.25 5.70 -14.20
C TYR A 10 -5.11 5.59 -12.93
N TYR A 11 -4.78 4.66 -12.03
CA TYR A 11 -5.54 4.47 -10.78
C TYR A 11 -5.43 5.66 -9.82
N LEU A 12 -4.25 6.27 -9.70
CA LEU A 12 -4.06 7.47 -8.89
C LEU A 12 -4.91 8.64 -9.40
N ASN A 13 -5.00 8.84 -10.71
CA ASN A 13 -5.83 9.88 -11.29
C ASN A 13 -7.32 9.59 -11.09
N THR A 14 -7.75 8.34 -11.29
CA THR A 14 -9.13 7.92 -11.02
C THR A 14 -9.53 8.18 -9.56
N LEU A 15 -8.67 7.82 -8.60
CA LEU A 15 -8.90 8.10 -7.19
C LEU A 15 -9.00 9.61 -6.91
N ARG A 16 -8.12 10.41 -7.52
CA ARG A 16 -8.14 11.88 -7.37
C ARG A 16 -9.46 12.47 -7.87
N VAL A 17 -9.90 12.09 -9.07
CA VAL A 17 -11.15 12.57 -9.67
C VAL A 17 -12.37 12.11 -8.86
N TYR A 18 -12.35 10.87 -8.37
CA TYR A 18 -13.40 10.36 -7.48
C TYR A 18 -13.56 11.22 -6.23
N ILE A 19 -12.47 11.54 -5.53
CA ILE A 19 -12.49 12.39 -4.32
C ILE A 19 -12.99 13.80 -4.65
N LEU A 20 -12.53 14.39 -5.76
CA LEU A 20 -12.98 15.71 -6.21
C LEU A 20 -14.49 15.74 -6.41
N ASN A 21 -15.06 14.74 -7.09
CA ASN A 21 -16.50 14.67 -7.32
C ASN A 21 -17.29 14.41 -6.03
N GLN A 22 -16.81 13.50 -5.18
CA GLN A 22 -17.47 13.16 -3.92
C GLN A 22 -17.55 14.34 -2.95
N GLN A 23 -16.58 15.26 -3.00
CA GLN A 23 -16.49 16.42 -2.12
C GLN A 23 -16.85 17.74 -2.82
N SER A 24 -17.52 17.67 -3.98
CA SER A 24 -17.95 18.84 -4.77
C SER A 24 -16.82 19.86 -5.01
N GLY A 25 -15.61 19.39 -5.28
CA GLY A 25 -14.44 20.23 -5.54
C GLY A 25 -13.93 21.01 -4.31
N SER A 26 -14.28 20.60 -3.09
CA SER A 26 -13.85 21.24 -1.85
C SER A 26 -12.33 21.43 -1.78
N ALA A 27 -11.88 22.53 -1.17
CA ALA A 27 -10.46 22.79 -0.88
C ALA A 27 -9.80 21.69 -0.01
N ARG A 28 -10.58 20.82 0.64
CA ARG A 28 -10.09 19.68 1.43
C ARG A 28 -9.69 18.46 0.59
N CYS A 29 -10.02 18.42 -0.70
CA CYS A 29 -9.74 17.26 -1.56
C CYS A 29 -8.25 16.86 -1.59
N PRO A 30 -7.28 17.79 -1.74
CA PRO A 30 -5.87 17.44 -1.72
C PRO A 30 -5.41 16.84 -0.39
N VAL A 31 -5.98 17.32 0.73
CA VAL A 31 -5.68 16.80 2.07
C VAL A 31 -6.17 15.37 2.21
N MET A 32 -7.39 15.08 1.76
CA MET A 32 -7.95 13.72 1.78
C MET A 32 -7.15 12.76 0.89
N PHE A 33 -6.85 13.18 -0.34
CA PHE A 33 -6.03 12.39 -1.26
C PHE A 33 -4.65 12.10 -0.66
N GLY A 34 -3.97 13.11 -0.11
CA GLY A 34 -2.68 12.94 0.56
C GLY A 34 -2.73 11.96 1.73
N LYS A 35 -3.74 12.08 2.61
CA LYS A 35 -3.93 11.15 3.75
C LYS A 35 -4.09 9.70 3.30
N ILE A 36 -4.82 9.44 2.21
CA ILE A 36 -4.96 8.09 1.66
C ILE A 36 -3.62 7.59 1.14
N LEU A 37 -2.84 8.44 0.45
CA LEU A 37 -1.52 8.04 -0.05
C LEU A 37 -0.52 7.75 1.06
N THR A 38 -0.61 8.41 2.23
CA THR A 38 0.24 8.11 3.40
C THR A 38 0.13 6.65 3.85
N ILE A 39 -1.03 6.01 3.68
CA ILE A 39 -1.25 4.60 4.00
C ILE A 39 -0.25 3.71 3.24
N LEU A 40 0.12 4.06 2.01
CA LEU A 40 1.08 3.29 1.21
C LEU A 40 2.46 3.23 1.87
N SER A 41 2.88 4.28 2.57
CA SER A 41 4.14 4.32 3.32
C SER A 41 4.05 3.48 4.60
N GLU A 42 2.95 3.58 5.34
CA GLU A 42 2.73 2.79 6.57
C GLU A 42 2.68 1.29 6.26
N LEU A 43 2.06 0.90 5.14
CA LEU A 43 2.03 -0.48 4.66
C LEU A 43 3.44 -1.05 4.43
N ARG A 44 4.43 -0.23 4.07
CA ARG A 44 5.83 -0.71 3.94
C ARG A 44 6.42 -1.11 5.29
N SER A 45 6.14 -0.34 6.34
CA SER A 45 6.59 -0.65 7.69
C SER A 45 5.97 -1.95 8.19
N LEU A 46 4.64 -2.08 8.03
CA LEU A 46 3.92 -3.30 8.43
C LEU A 46 4.38 -4.53 7.62
N GLY A 47 4.61 -4.37 6.32
CA GLY A 47 5.16 -5.44 5.47
C GLY A 47 6.54 -5.90 5.95
N MET A 48 7.42 -4.96 6.31
CA MET A 48 8.73 -5.29 6.88
C MET A 48 8.61 -6.02 8.23
N GLN A 49 7.71 -5.56 9.10
CA GLN A 49 7.44 -6.23 10.37
C GLN A 49 6.93 -7.66 10.17
N ASN A 50 6.07 -7.88 9.17
CA ASN A 50 5.59 -9.20 8.78
C ASN A 50 6.75 -10.11 8.32
N SER A 51 7.63 -9.62 7.45
CA SER A 51 8.82 -10.37 7.02
C SER A 51 9.73 -10.73 8.20
N ASN A 52 9.96 -9.79 9.13
CA ASN A 52 10.74 -10.03 10.34
C ASN A 52 10.11 -11.09 11.24
N MET A 53 8.78 -11.12 11.34
CA MET A 53 8.07 -12.16 12.07
C MET A 53 8.27 -13.55 11.44
N CYS A 54 8.17 -13.64 10.10
CA CYS A 54 8.40 -14.89 9.37
C CYS A 54 9.84 -15.40 9.59
N ILE A 55 10.83 -14.50 9.52
CA ILE A 55 12.23 -14.82 9.85
C ILE A 55 12.37 -15.31 11.30
N SER A 56 11.72 -14.64 12.25
CA SER A 56 11.74 -15.04 13.67
C SER A 56 11.17 -16.44 13.89
N LEU A 57 10.08 -16.79 13.20
CA LEU A 57 9.48 -18.13 13.25
C LEU A 57 10.45 -19.19 12.72
N LYS A 58 11.10 -18.92 11.59
CA LYS A 58 12.11 -19.81 11.00
C LYS A 58 13.28 -20.05 11.96
N LEU A 59 13.82 -19.00 12.59
CA LEU A 59 14.88 -19.11 13.59
C LEU A 59 14.47 -19.90 14.84
N LYS A 60 13.19 -19.83 15.21
CA LYS A 60 12.61 -20.60 16.33
C LYS A 60 12.19 -22.02 15.94
N ASN A 61 12.54 -22.50 14.74
CA ASN A 61 12.12 -23.79 14.18
C ASN A 61 10.60 -24.01 14.24
N ARG A 62 9.81 -22.93 14.09
CA ARG A 62 8.36 -23.00 13.93
C ARG A 62 8.06 -23.16 12.44
N LYS A 63 7.10 -24.04 12.11
CA LYS A 63 6.72 -24.30 10.72
C LYS A 63 5.91 -23.13 10.15
N LEU A 64 6.45 -22.48 9.11
CA LEU A 64 5.67 -21.63 8.23
C LEU A 64 5.11 -22.51 7.09
N PRO A 65 3.85 -22.31 6.65
CA PRO A 65 3.34 -23.01 5.47
C PRO A 65 4.22 -22.73 4.24
N PRO A 66 4.58 -23.75 3.41
CA PRO A 66 5.47 -23.55 2.27
C PRO A 66 5.03 -22.44 1.30
N PHE A 67 3.73 -22.30 1.09
CA PHE A 67 3.16 -21.21 0.30
C PHE A 67 3.52 -19.82 0.82
N LEU A 68 3.55 -19.63 2.15
CA LEU A 68 3.92 -18.36 2.77
C LEU A 68 5.44 -18.15 2.86
N GLU A 69 6.24 -19.20 2.63
CA GLU A 69 7.70 -19.05 2.50
C GLU A 69 8.10 -18.60 1.09
N GLU A 70 7.26 -18.89 0.08
CA GLU A 70 7.52 -18.58 -1.33
C GLU A 70 7.07 -17.16 -1.73
N ILE A 71 5.91 -16.71 -1.24
CA ILE A 71 5.27 -15.42 -1.59
C ILE A 71 5.79 -14.24 -0.78
#